data_AF-A0A1B3E3M1-F1
#
_entry.id   AF-A0A1B3E3M1-F1
#
_cell.length_a   1.000
_cell.length_b   1.000
_cell.length_c   1.000
_cell.angle_alpha   90.00
_cell.angle_beta   90.00
_cell.angle_gamma   90.00
#
_symmetry.space_group_name_H-M   'P 1'
#
loop_
_entity.id
_entity.type
_entity.pdbx_description
1 polymer ?
#
loop_
_entity_poly.entity_id
_entity_poly.type
_entity_poly.pdbx_seq_one_letter_code
_entity_poly.pdbx_strand_id
1 'polypeptide(L)'
;MSLAVAYGPFFETAGIVADDPALDVAGQARQALAAIDGLMAHAGITRNDLTRVQIWIADYALFDAVNAVYDAWVEGFRKPVRACVESDLGGYLIEIQVFGFRPADALG
;
A
#
# COMPACT_ATOMS: atom_id res chain seq x y z
N MET A 1 -12.58 -4.46 -12.32
CA MET A 1 -12.24 -4.09 -10.93
C MET A 1 -11.63 -2.70 -10.96
N SER A 2 -12.03 -1.80 -10.07
CA SER A 2 -11.36 -0.49 -9.93
C SER A 2 -10.10 -0.65 -9.08
N LEU A 3 -9.00 0.02 -9.45
CA LEU A 3 -7.76 -0.01 -8.67
C LEU A 3 -7.80 0.91 -7.44
N ALA A 4 -8.62 1.95 -7.49
CA ALA A 4 -8.90 2.83 -6.35
C ALA A 4 -10.30 3.44 -6.46
N VAL A 5 -10.86 3.82 -5.32
CA VAL A 5 -12.12 4.56 -5.21
C VAL A 5 -11.89 5.72 -4.22
N ALA A 6 -12.29 6.92 -4.65
CA ALA A 6 -12.42 8.09 -3.77
C ALA A 6 -13.89 8.43 -3.64
N TYR A 7 -14.38 8.62 -2.40
CA TYR A 7 -15.78 8.94 -2.13
C TYR A 7 -15.90 9.80 -0.87
N GLY A 8 -16.49 11.00 -1.02
CA GLY A 8 -16.47 11.98 0.07
C GLY A 8 -15.03 12.27 0.52
N PRO A 9 -14.72 12.22 1.83
CA PRO A 9 -13.36 12.41 2.34
C PRO A 9 -12.52 11.12 2.37
N PHE A 10 -13.04 10.00 1.86
CA PHE A 10 -12.38 8.70 1.97
C PHE A 10 -11.73 8.28 0.65
N PHE A 11 -10.66 7.50 0.79
CA PHE A 11 -9.93 6.89 -0.30
C PHE A 11 -9.56 5.45 0.08
N GLU A 12 -9.69 4.52 -0.86
CA GLU A 12 -9.16 3.17 -0.71
C GLU A 12 -8.66 2.64 -2.05
N THR A 13 -7.62 1.81 -2.00
CA THR A 13 -7.17 1.03 -3.16
C THR A 13 -7.82 -0.35 -3.16
N ALA A 14 -7.79 -1.05 -4.29
CA ALA A 14 -7.83 -2.50 -4.27
C ALA A 14 -6.56 -3.05 -3.57
N GLY A 15 -6.45 -4.37 -3.45
CA GLY A 15 -5.17 -5.00 -3.20
C GLY A 15 -4.26 -4.85 -4.42
N ILE A 16 -3.08 -4.29 -4.19
CA ILE A 16 -2.11 -3.96 -5.23
C ILE A 16 -0.92 -4.92 -5.11
N VAL A 17 -0.61 -5.56 -6.24
CA VAL A 17 0.54 -6.44 -6.42
C VAL A 17 1.58 -5.76 -7.32
N ALA A 18 2.72 -6.42 -7.50
CA ALA A 18 3.76 -5.97 -8.42
C ALA A 18 3.34 -6.13 -9.89
N ASP A 19 3.89 -5.31 -10.78
CA ASP A 19 3.77 -5.51 -12.23
C ASP A 19 4.62 -6.70 -12.70
N ASP A 20 5.78 -6.91 -12.06
CA ASP A 20 6.69 -8.03 -12.33
C ASP A 20 6.67 -9.06 -11.17
N PRO A 21 5.96 -10.20 -11.32
CA PRO A 21 5.92 -11.24 -10.31
C PRO A 21 7.21 -12.05 -10.19
N ALA A 22 8.18 -11.89 -11.10
CA ALA A 22 9.45 -12.61 -11.03
C ALA A 22 10.46 -11.99 -10.05
N LEU A 23 10.17 -10.79 -9.54
CA LEU A 23 10.99 -10.12 -8.55
C LEU A 23 10.92 -10.82 -7.18
N ASP A 24 11.96 -10.59 -6.37
CA ASP A 24 11.91 -10.91 -4.95
C ASP A 24 10.85 -10.07 -4.23
N VAL A 25 10.53 -10.44 -2.97
CA VAL A 25 9.48 -9.76 -2.21
C VAL A 25 9.75 -8.26 -2.03
N ALA A 26 11.01 -7.85 -1.95
CA ALA A 26 11.38 -6.45 -1.79
C ALA A 26 11.13 -5.66 -3.09
N GLY A 27 11.44 -6.24 -4.25
CA GLY A 27 11.12 -5.70 -5.56
C GLY A 27 9.62 -5.61 -5.79
N GLN A 28 8.89 -6.68 -5.46
CA GLN A 28 7.43 -6.69 -5.55
C GLN A 28 6.79 -5.63 -4.65
N ALA A 29 7.24 -5.52 -3.39
CA ALA A 29 6.76 -4.52 -2.44
C ALA A 29 6.99 -3.09 -2.95
N ARG A 30 8.18 -2.80 -3.50
CA ARG A 30 8.49 -1.48 -4.08
C ARG A 30 7.58 -1.14 -5.26
N GLN A 31 7.32 -2.10 -6.15
CA GLN A 31 6.41 -1.88 -7.28
C GLN A 31 4.98 -1.65 -6.84
N ALA A 32 4.46 -2.47 -5.92
CA ALA A 32 3.11 -2.30 -5.38
C ALA A 32 2.94 -0.93 -4.69
N LEU A 33 3.90 -0.53 -3.86
CA LEU A 33 3.88 0.77 -3.19
C LEU A 33 4.00 1.95 -4.16
N ALA A 34 4.81 1.83 -5.22
CA ALA A 34 4.90 2.85 -6.27
C ALA A 34 3.58 3.00 -7.05
N ALA A 35 2.91 1.89 -7.35
CA ALA A 35 1.58 1.92 -7.96
C ALA A 35 0.55 2.58 -7.04
N ILE A 36 0.59 2.28 -5.73
CA ILE A 36 -0.24 2.95 -4.72
C ILE A 36 0.04 4.46 -4.69
N ASP A 37 1.30 4.89 -4.69
CA ASP A 37 1.66 6.31 -4.73
C ASP A 37 1.10 7.01 -5.98
N GLY A 38 1.14 6.33 -7.14
CA GLY A 38 0.53 6.81 -8.37
C GLY A 38 -0.99 7.00 -8.23
N LEU A 39 -1.70 6.02 -7.66
CA LEU A 39 -3.15 6.10 -7.42
C LEU A 39 -3.50 7.22 -6.43
N MET A 40 -2.73 7.37 -5.35
CA MET A 40 -2.91 8.45 -4.38
C MET A 40 -2.71 9.82 -5.03
N ALA A 41 -1.67 9.99 -5.85
CA ALA A 41 -1.39 11.25 -6.53
C ALA A 41 -2.55 11.70 -7.45
N HIS A 42 -3.20 10.77 -8.17
CA HIS A 42 -4.37 11.08 -9.00
C HIS A 42 -5.59 11.53 -8.18
N ALA A 43 -5.68 11.11 -6.91
CA ALA A 43 -6.75 11.48 -5.99
C ALA A 43 -6.38 12.68 -5.10
N GLY A 44 -5.18 13.27 -5.26
CA GLY A 44 -4.69 14.31 -4.35
C GLY A 44 -4.51 13.79 -2.92
N ILE A 45 -4.21 12.51 -2.74
CA ILE A 45 -3.96 11.89 -1.44
C ILE A 45 -2.45 11.81 -1.22
N THR A 46 -2.01 11.99 0.03
CA THR A 46 -0.63 11.81 0.44
C THR A 46 -0.54 10.73 1.51
N ARG A 47 0.68 10.25 1.81
CA ARG A 47 0.88 9.26 2.88
C ARG A 47 0.44 9.77 4.27
N ASN A 48 0.37 11.08 4.49
CA ASN A 48 -0.13 11.67 5.74
C ASN A 48 -1.66 11.53 5.91
N ASP A 49 -2.37 11.30 4.81
CA ASP A 49 -3.82 11.07 4.80
C ASP A 49 -4.15 9.58 5.03
N LEU A 50 -3.15 8.69 5.05
CA LEU A 50 -3.38 7.27 5.28
C LEU A 50 -3.76 7.00 6.72
N THR A 51 -4.83 6.22 6.89
CA THR A 51 -5.30 5.74 8.19
C THR A 51 -4.89 4.30 8.42
N ARG A 52 -4.90 3.45 7.38
CA ARG A 52 -4.58 2.03 7.47
C ARG A 52 -3.81 1.51 6.27
N VAL A 53 -2.87 0.61 6.52
CA VAL A 53 -2.25 -0.26 5.51
C VAL A 53 -2.49 -1.72 5.90
N GLN A 54 -3.01 -2.51 4.97
CA GLN A 54 -3.15 -3.96 5.11
C GLN A 54 -2.18 -4.63 4.16
N ILE A 55 -1.38 -5.56 4.68
CA ILE A 55 -0.38 -6.31 3.92
C ILE A 55 -0.71 -7.80 4.02
N TRP A 56 -0.62 -8.47 2.89
CA TRP A 56 -0.58 -9.92 2.80
C TRP A 56 0.76 -10.34 2.22
N ILE A 57 1.39 -11.34 2.83
CA ILE A 57 2.64 -11.95 2.33
C ILE A 57 2.41 -13.44 2.08
N ALA A 58 3.09 -14.00 1.09
CA ALA A 58 2.93 -15.41 0.73
C ALA A 58 3.57 -16.38 1.73
N ASP A 59 4.56 -15.91 2.49
CA ASP A 59 5.30 -16.66 3.48
C ASP A 59 5.79 -15.70 4.57
N TYR A 60 5.56 -16.03 5.83
CA TYR A 60 6.01 -15.23 6.97
C TYR A 60 7.54 -15.05 7.04
N ALA A 61 8.33 -15.93 6.43
CA ALA A 61 9.78 -15.77 6.30
C ALA A 61 10.18 -14.48 5.54
N LEU A 62 9.26 -13.89 4.78
CA LEU A 62 9.48 -12.65 4.02
C LEU A 62 9.28 -11.38 4.85
N PHE A 63 8.79 -11.50 6.10
CA PHE A 63 8.32 -10.38 6.90
C PHE A 63 9.37 -9.28 7.11
N ASP A 64 10.61 -9.63 7.41
CA ASP A 64 11.68 -8.65 7.66
C ASP A 64 12.05 -7.85 6.39
N ALA A 65 12.10 -8.52 5.24
CA ALA A 65 12.37 -7.86 3.96
C ALA A 65 11.26 -6.89 3.58
N VAL A 66 10.00 -7.26 3.82
CA VAL A 66 8.83 -6.40 3.61
C VAL A 66 8.83 -5.21 4.56
N ASN A 67 9.18 -5.42 5.84
CA ASN A 67 9.28 -4.34 6.82
C ASN A 67 10.31 -3.29 6.42
N ALA A 68 11.49 -3.71 5.95
CA ALA A 68 12.52 -2.78 5.52
C ALA A 68 12.05 -1.87 4.37
N VAL A 69 11.32 -2.42 3.40
CA VAL A 69 10.74 -1.63 2.29
C VAL A 69 9.63 -0.71 2.78
N TYR A 70 8.72 -1.21 3.63
CA TYR A 70 7.62 -0.43 4.18
C TYR A 70 8.10 0.74 5.04
N ASP A 71 9.08 0.50 5.92
CA ASP A 71 9.63 1.51 6.81
C ASP A 71 10.30 2.64 6.04
N ALA A 72 11.05 2.31 4.98
CA ALA A 72 11.62 3.31 4.08
C ALA A 72 10.54 4.10 3.31
N TRP A 73 9.45 3.45 2.90
CA TRP A 73 8.37 4.11 2.16
C TRP A 73 7.56 5.09 3.02
N VAL A 74 7.36 4.79 4.30
CA VAL A 74 6.63 5.65 5.24
C VAL A 74 7.54 6.63 6.00
N GLU A 75 8.86 6.57 5.80
CA GLU A 75 9.83 7.45 6.46
C GLU A 75 9.48 8.93 6.22
N GLY A 76 9.46 9.73 7.30
CA GLY A 76 9.13 11.15 7.25
C GLY A 76 7.62 11.46 7.20
N PHE A 77 6.74 10.47 7.18
CA PHE A 77 5.28 10.64 7.19
C PHE A 77 4.66 10.19 8.52
N ARG A 78 3.42 10.63 8.77
CA ARG A 78 2.62 10.09 9.87
C ARG A 78 2.33 8.60 9.60
N LYS A 79 2.71 7.73 10.53
CA LYS A 79 2.50 6.28 10.38
C LYS A 79 1.01 5.93 10.49
N PRO A 80 0.41 5.27 9.49
CA PRO A 80 -0.93 4.70 9.59
C PRO A 80 -0.92 3.46 10.50
N VAL A 81 -2.09 2.99 10.95
CA VAL A 81 -2.15 1.66 11.56
C VAL A 81 -1.85 0.59 10.51
N ARG A 82 -1.22 -0.51 10.90
CA ARG A 82 -0.84 -1.57 9.98
C ARG A 82 -1.19 -2.95 10.52
N ALA A 83 -1.66 -3.82 9.64
CA ALA A 83 -1.73 -5.25 9.88
C ALA A 83 -1.04 -6.01 8.74
N CYS A 84 -0.40 -7.12 9.06
CA CYS A 84 0.28 -8.00 8.13
C CYS A 84 -0.06 -9.45 8.46
N VAL A 85 -0.50 -10.23 7.47
CA VAL A 85 -0.85 -11.64 7.61
C VAL A 85 -0.29 -12.46 6.46
N GLU A 86 -0.18 -13.77 6.65
CA GLU A 86 0.16 -14.70 5.58
C GLU A 86 -1.09 -15.12 4.79
N SER A 87 -0.99 -15.28 3.46
CA SER A 87 -2.07 -15.78 2.60
C SER A 87 -1.54 -16.37 1.29
N ASP A 88 -2.32 -17.21 0.61
CA ASP A 88 -2.03 -17.63 -0.77
C ASP A 88 -2.39 -16.50 -1.75
N LEU A 89 -1.40 -16.00 -2.47
CA LEU A 89 -1.51 -14.84 -3.37
C LEU A 89 -1.42 -15.23 -4.86
N GLY A 90 -1.61 -16.51 -5.20
CA GLY A 90 -1.72 -16.93 -6.61
C GLY A 90 -0.46 -16.70 -7.44
N GLY A 91 0.73 -16.82 -6.83
CA GLY A 91 2.03 -16.66 -7.48
C GLY A 91 2.74 -15.34 -7.17
N TYR A 92 2.07 -14.39 -6.51
CA TYR A 92 2.73 -13.19 -5.96
C TYR A 92 3.30 -13.48 -4.57
N LEU A 93 4.27 -12.66 -4.14
CA LEU A 93 4.89 -12.76 -2.81
C LEU A 93 4.30 -11.77 -1.81
N ILE A 94 3.68 -10.69 -2.30
CA ILE A 94 3.10 -9.63 -1.48
C ILE A 94 1.95 -8.92 -2.20
N GLU A 95 0.92 -8.57 -1.43
CA GLU A 95 -0.19 -7.69 -1.83
C GLU A 95 -0.40 -6.62 -0.76
N ILE A 96 -0.65 -5.38 -1.17
CA ILE A 96 -0.80 -4.23 -0.27
C ILE A 96 -2.08 -3.46 -0.60
N GLN A 97 -2.87 -3.13 0.42
CA GLN A 97 -4.03 -2.26 0.31
C GLN A 97 -3.90 -1.08 1.28
N VAL A 98 -4.29 0.12 0.84
CA VAL A 98 -4.28 1.32 1.69
C VAL A 98 -5.65 1.96 1.80
N PHE A 99 -5.90 2.56 2.97
CA PHE A 99 -7.09 3.33 3.28
C PHE A 99 -6.66 4.71 3.76
N GLY A 100 -7.32 5.74 3.25
CA GLY A 100 -7.03 7.14 3.56
C GLY A 100 -8.28 7.94 3.91
N PHE A 101 -8.05 9.04 4.60
CA PHE A 101 -9.04 10.06 4.92
C PHE A 101 -8.40 11.44 4.74
N ARG A 102 -8.97 12.24 3.85
CA ARG A 102 -8.60 13.65 3.64
C ARG A 102 -9.86 14.51 3.63
N PRO A 103 -10.09 15.34 4.66
CA PRO A 103 -11.26 16.20 4.71
C PRO A 103 -11.15 17.33 3.66
N ALA A 104 -12.29 17.75 3.12
CA ALA A 104 -12.37 18.64 1.95
C ALA A 104 -11.81 20.06 2.20
N ASP A 105 -11.73 20.48 3.46
CA ASP A 105 -11.13 21.75 3.91
C ASP A 105 -9.59 21.72 3.92
N ALA A 106 -8.97 20.55 3.77
CA ALA A 106 -7.51 20.41 3.60
C ALA A 106 -7.04 20.65 2.16
N LEU A 107 -7.93 20.99 1.23
CA LEU A 107 -7.64 21.41 -0.15
C LEU A 107 -7.64 22.94 -0.21
N GLY A 108 -6.65 23.56 0.45
CA GLY A 108 -6.32 24.96 0.25
C GLY A 108 -5.74 25.22 -1.13
#